data_AF-A0A7X7GX52-F1
#
_entry.id   AF-A0A7X7GX52-F1
#
_cell.length_a   1.000
_cell.length_b   1.000
_cell.length_c   1.000
_cell.angle_alpha   90.00
_cell.angle_beta   90.00
_cell.angle_gamma   90.00
#
_symmetry.space_group_name_H-M   'P 1'
#
loop_
_entity.id
_entity.type
_entity.pdbx_description
1 polymer ?
#
loop_
_entity_poly.entity_id
_entity_poly.type
_entity_poly.pdbx_seq_one_letter_code
_entity_poly.pdbx_strand_id
1 'polypeptide(L)'
;MNHHLLAIVAVAALTSCDTPKPVVRELPPREHYVALARDFQDFRSWGSLDLGERPAQGETHDEGNLRAFVNALPPPGSTQFPVGTIIVKENLAQRPRSSEEPRKHFAMVKRGANFNALGARGWEWFELVEGPRGVAINWRGLGAPDGEGYGGDPLGTCNSCHQMAAGNDFVLSEALTLR
;
A
#
# COMPACT_ATOMS: atom_id res chain seq x y z
N MET A 1 -39.38 48.90 26.32
CA MET A 1 -38.70 47.61 26.62
C MET A 1 -38.96 46.67 25.46
N ASN A 2 -38.07 46.63 24.47
CA ASN A 2 -38.14 45.69 23.36
C ASN A 2 -36.88 44.81 23.42
N HIS A 3 -37.06 43.52 23.69
CA HIS A 3 -36.00 42.52 23.62
C HIS A 3 -36.04 41.87 22.24
N HIS A 4 -35.01 42.09 21.42
CA HIS A 4 -34.77 41.32 20.21
C HIS A 4 -33.91 40.10 20.55
N LEU A 5 -34.47 38.91 20.35
CA LEU A 5 -33.78 37.63 20.47
C LEU A 5 -33.02 37.38 19.15
N LEU A 6 -31.69 37.29 19.21
CA LEU A 6 -30.86 36.90 18.07
C LEU A 6 -30.74 35.37 18.06
N ALA A 7 -31.34 34.70 17.07
CA ALA A 7 -31.17 33.26 16.88
C ALA A 7 -29.85 33.01 16.11
N ILE A 8 -28.88 32.36 16.76
CA ILE A 8 -27.67 31.88 16.12
C ILE A 8 -28.00 30.52 15.48
N VAL A 9 -28.01 30.46 14.16
CA VAL A 9 -28.09 29.20 13.41
C VAL A 9 -26.68 28.61 13.35
N ALA A 10 -26.43 27.57 14.13
CA ALA A 10 -25.22 26.76 14.03
C ALA A 10 -25.36 25.80 12.84
N VAL A 11 -24.61 26.05 11.76
CA VAL A 11 -24.49 25.12 10.64
C VAL A 11 -23.50 24.02 11.05
N ALA A 12 -24.02 22.85 11.42
CA ALA A 12 -23.21 21.66 11.63
C ALA A 12 -22.80 21.07 10.27
N ALA A 13 -21.54 21.22 9.89
CA ALA A 13 -20.98 20.50 8.75
C ALA A 13 -20.79 19.03 9.14
N LEU A 14 -21.64 18.14 8.62
CA LEU A 14 -21.45 16.70 8.69
C LEU A 14 -20.28 16.32 7.77
N THR A 15 -19.07 16.25 8.31
CA THR A 15 -17.95 15.62 7.62
C THR A 15 -18.19 14.12 7.60
N SER A 16 -18.67 13.57 6.48
CA SER A 16 -18.66 12.13 6.26
C SER A 16 -17.20 11.65 6.36
N CYS A 17 -16.91 10.76 7.32
CA CYS A 17 -15.61 10.10 7.46
C CYS A 17 -15.42 9.05 6.36
N ASP A 18 -15.60 9.44 5.10
CA ASP A 18 -15.31 8.54 3.99
C ASP A 18 -13.80 8.49 3.80
N THR A 19 -13.24 7.28 3.70
CA THR A 19 -11.80 7.15 3.45
C THR A 19 -11.51 7.73 2.06
N PRO A 20 -10.54 8.66 1.91
CA PRO A 20 -10.22 9.22 0.61
C PRO A 20 -9.93 8.11 -0.40
N LYS A 21 -10.48 8.22 -1.62
CA LYS A 21 -10.09 7.34 -2.72
C LYS A 21 -8.69 7.75 -3.21
N PRO A 22 -7.85 6.80 -3.66
CA PRO A 22 -6.59 7.17 -4.28
C PRO A 22 -6.84 8.02 -5.51
N VAL A 23 -5.98 9.01 -5.72
CA VAL A 23 -6.11 9.94 -6.83
C VAL A 23 -5.32 9.48 -8.04
N VAL A 24 -5.88 9.71 -9.23
CA VAL A 24 -5.09 9.68 -10.46
C VAL A 24 -4.11 10.83 -10.40
N ARG A 25 -2.82 10.51 -10.48
CA ARG A 25 -1.74 11.49 -10.40
C ARG A 25 -0.64 11.09 -11.35
N GLU A 26 -0.33 11.98 -12.30
CA GLU A 26 0.85 11.81 -13.12
C GLU A 26 2.10 12.02 -12.25
N LEU A 27 2.92 10.97 -12.16
CA LEU A 27 4.23 11.07 -11.54
C LEU A 27 5.22 11.65 -12.58
N PRO A 28 6.23 12.43 -12.14
CA PRO A 28 7.29 12.86 -13.04
C PRO A 28 7.91 11.67 -13.79
N PRO A 29 8.16 11.79 -15.11
CA PRO A 29 8.82 10.73 -15.86
C PRO A 29 10.16 10.36 -15.25
N ARG A 30 10.36 9.06 -15.00
CA ARG A 30 11.57 8.51 -14.38
C ARG A 30 11.87 7.15 -14.98
N GLU A 31 13.15 6.88 -15.26
CA GLU A 31 13.60 5.54 -15.66
C GLU A 31 13.72 4.60 -14.46
N HIS A 32 14.10 5.14 -13.31
CA HIS A 32 14.25 4.40 -12.07
C HIS A 32 13.78 5.19 -10.85
N TYR A 33 13.36 4.48 -9.80
CA TYR A 33 12.95 5.04 -8.52
C TYR A 33 13.39 4.13 -7.37
N VAL A 34 14.17 4.69 -6.44
CA VAL A 34 14.62 3.99 -5.23
C VAL A 34 13.84 4.58 -4.05
N ALA A 35 12.84 3.84 -3.57
CA ALA A 35 12.07 4.28 -2.40
C ALA A 35 12.93 4.32 -1.13
N LEU A 36 12.65 5.27 -0.26
CA LEU A 36 13.27 5.42 1.05
C LEU A 36 12.18 5.45 2.13
N ALA A 37 12.53 5.25 3.41
CA ALA A 37 11.56 5.18 4.50
C ALA A 37 10.62 6.40 4.55
N ARG A 38 11.13 7.59 4.21
CA ARG A 38 10.32 8.81 4.12
C ARG A 38 9.17 8.73 3.12
N ASP A 39 9.31 7.92 2.07
CA ASP A 39 8.32 7.81 1.00
C ASP A 39 7.11 6.95 1.42
N PHE A 40 7.21 6.27 2.57
CA PHE A 40 6.13 5.50 3.18
C PHE A 40 5.47 6.23 4.35
N GLN A 41 5.97 7.40 4.75
CA GLN A 41 5.32 8.16 5.81
C GLN A 41 3.95 8.60 5.34
N ASP A 42 3.00 8.62 6.27
CA ASP A 42 1.64 9.07 6.05
C ASP A 42 0.93 8.39 4.86
N PHE A 43 1.28 7.13 4.55
CA PHE A 43 0.69 6.40 3.43
C PHE A 43 -0.85 6.35 3.47
N ARG A 44 -1.43 6.43 4.68
CA ARG A 44 -2.88 6.50 4.89
C ARG A 44 -3.53 7.76 4.33
N SER A 45 -2.76 8.81 4.06
CA SER A 45 -3.22 10.07 3.45
C SER A 45 -3.38 10.00 1.93
N TRP A 46 -2.79 9.00 1.26
CA TRP A 46 -2.81 8.90 -0.21
C TRP A 46 -4.17 8.48 -0.77
N GLY A 47 -5.05 8.01 0.10
CA GLY A 47 -6.29 7.34 -0.24
C GLY A 47 -6.11 5.84 -0.44
N SER A 48 -7.21 5.11 -0.36
CA SER A 48 -7.17 3.65 -0.29
C SER A 48 -8.28 2.93 -1.06
N LEU A 49 -7.99 1.69 -1.44
CA LEU A 49 -8.93 0.73 -1.99
C LEU A 49 -9.16 -0.38 -0.97
N ASP A 50 -10.42 -0.72 -0.75
CA ASP A 50 -10.80 -1.92 0.00
C ASP A 50 -10.51 -3.16 -0.87
N LEU A 51 -9.75 -4.10 -0.31
CA LEU A 51 -9.42 -5.38 -0.97
C LEU A 51 -10.29 -6.54 -0.44
N GLY A 52 -11.21 -6.23 0.47
CA GLY A 52 -12.11 -7.16 1.12
C GLY A 52 -11.44 -7.98 2.23
N GLU A 53 -12.27 -8.79 2.86
CA GLU A 53 -11.84 -9.84 3.76
C GLU A 53 -11.22 -10.98 2.97
N ARG A 54 -10.04 -11.44 3.41
CA ARG A 54 -9.40 -12.61 2.83
C ARG A 54 -9.13 -13.66 3.91
N PRO A 55 -9.39 -14.94 3.61
CA PRO A 55 -8.97 -16.02 4.49
C PRO A 55 -7.45 -16.05 4.58
N ALA A 56 -6.92 -16.65 5.64
CA ALA A 56 -5.50 -16.94 5.70
C ALA A 56 -5.07 -17.79 4.49
N GLN A 57 -3.91 -17.48 3.91
CA GLN A 57 -3.33 -18.23 2.79
C GLN A 57 -1.93 -18.70 3.17
N GLY A 58 -1.86 -19.91 3.72
CA GLY A 58 -0.62 -20.49 4.26
C GLY A 58 -0.02 -19.60 5.34
N GLU A 59 1.31 -19.60 5.40
CA GLU A 59 2.09 -18.71 6.29
C GLU A 59 2.31 -17.31 5.67
N THR A 60 1.80 -17.06 4.47
CA THR A 60 2.12 -15.86 3.69
C THR A 60 1.12 -14.74 3.98
N HIS A 61 -0.17 -15.06 4.13
CA HIS A 61 -1.20 -14.07 4.43
C HIS A 61 -1.98 -14.45 5.68
N ASP A 62 -1.90 -13.61 6.70
CA ASP A 62 -2.86 -13.62 7.80
C ASP A 62 -4.28 -13.39 7.29
N GLU A 63 -5.25 -14.01 7.94
CA GLU A 63 -6.67 -13.67 7.77
C GLU A 63 -6.90 -12.19 8.09
N GLY A 64 -7.82 -11.56 7.35
CA GLY A 64 -8.35 -10.27 7.75
C GLY A 64 -8.82 -9.39 6.60
N ASN A 65 -9.29 -8.21 6.97
CA ASN A 65 -9.71 -7.17 6.04
C ASN A 65 -8.48 -6.39 5.54
N LEU A 66 -8.26 -6.44 4.24
CA LEU A 66 -7.09 -5.86 3.59
C LEU A 66 -7.43 -4.53 2.92
N ARG A 67 -6.51 -3.58 3.03
CA ARG A 67 -6.60 -2.28 2.35
C ARG A 67 -5.31 -1.99 1.59
N ALA A 68 -5.43 -1.47 0.37
CA ALA A 68 -4.30 -0.96 -0.40
C ALA A 68 -4.32 0.57 -0.42
N PHE A 69 -3.21 1.18 0.01
CA PHE A 69 -2.96 2.60 -0.10
C PHE A 69 -2.02 2.85 -1.27
N VAL A 70 -2.39 3.76 -2.16
CA VAL A 70 -1.69 3.96 -3.44
C VAL A 70 -1.34 5.41 -3.60
N ASN A 71 -0.05 5.73 -3.76
CA ASN A 71 0.39 7.13 -3.86
C ASN A 71 -0.10 7.82 -5.14
N ALA A 72 -0.27 7.07 -6.23
CA ALA A 72 -0.70 7.57 -7.53
C ALA A 72 -1.32 6.45 -8.36
N LEU A 73 -2.53 6.68 -8.87
CA LEU A 73 -3.10 5.82 -9.90
C LEU A 73 -2.65 6.28 -11.29
N PRO A 74 -2.39 5.34 -12.21
CA PRO A 74 -2.14 5.67 -13.61
C PRO A 74 -3.42 6.21 -14.28
N PRO A 75 -3.30 6.99 -15.38
CA PRO A 75 -4.45 7.38 -16.20
C PRO A 75 -5.20 6.16 -16.75
N PRO A 76 -6.52 6.24 -16.99
CA PRO A 76 -7.27 5.19 -17.68
C PRO A 76 -6.64 4.86 -19.05
N GLY A 77 -6.62 3.58 -19.44
CA GLY A 77 -5.96 3.12 -20.67
C GLY A 77 -4.49 2.76 -20.49
N SER A 78 -3.92 2.96 -19.30
CA SER A 78 -2.52 2.62 -19.03
C SER A 78 -2.34 1.11 -18.93
N THR A 79 -1.29 0.59 -19.58
CA THR A 79 -0.91 -0.83 -19.53
C THR A 79 0.19 -1.14 -18.51
N GLN A 80 0.71 -0.11 -17.83
CA GLN A 80 1.72 -0.21 -16.78
C GLN A 80 1.50 0.86 -15.70
N PHE A 81 1.95 0.57 -14.47
CA PHE A 81 2.05 1.59 -13.44
C PHE A 81 3.29 2.48 -13.67
N PRO A 82 3.20 3.81 -13.45
CA PRO A 82 4.34 4.70 -13.61
C PRO A 82 5.44 4.37 -12.59
N VAL A 83 6.70 4.55 -13.01
CA VAL A 83 7.86 4.41 -12.12
C VAL A 83 7.73 5.39 -10.93
N GLY A 84 7.86 4.86 -9.72
CA GLY A 84 7.59 5.56 -8.46
C GLY A 84 6.19 5.35 -7.89
N THR A 85 5.35 4.52 -8.52
CA THR A 85 4.13 4.03 -7.89
C THR A 85 4.49 3.24 -6.63
N ILE A 86 3.82 3.54 -5.52
CA ILE A 86 3.97 2.86 -4.23
C ILE A 86 2.59 2.34 -3.84
N ILE A 87 2.54 1.06 -3.49
CA ILE A 87 1.35 0.39 -2.97
C ILE A 87 1.71 -0.16 -1.60
N VAL A 88 1.03 0.29 -0.54
CA VAL A 88 1.14 -0.26 0.81
C VAL A 88 -0.12 -1.07 1.10
N LYS A 89 0.04 -2.34 1.41
CA LYS A 89 -1.01 -3.24 1.87
C LYS A 89 -1.00 -3.30 3.39
N GLU A 90 -2.14 -2.96 3.98
CA GLU A 90 -2.40 -3.04 5.41
C GLU A 90 -3.44 -4.14 5.68
N ASN A 91 -3.15 -5.01 6.65
CA ASN A 91 -4.16 -5.86 7.26
C ASN A 91 -4.76 -5.14 8.49
N LEU A 92 -6.03 -4.78 8.40
CA LEU A 92 -6.73 -4.03 9.44
C LEU A 92 -6.99 -4.87 10.70
N ALA A 93 -7.04 -6.20 10.57
CA ALA A 93 -7.19 -7.12 11.69
C ALA A 93 -5.88 -7.30 12.48
N GLN A 94 -4.73 -7.10 11.83
CA GLN A 94 -3.43 -7.17 12.49
C GLN A 94 -3.38 -6.11 13.60
N ARG A 95 -2.80 -6.45 14.76
CA ARG A 95 -2.53 -5.53 15.86
C ARG A 95 -1.06 -5.67 16.24
N PRO A 96 -0.36 -4.58 16.62
CA PRO A 96 0.96 -4.73 17.22
C PRO A 96 0.81 -5.58 18.49
N ARG A 97 1.66 -6.60 18.66
CA ARG A 97 1.59 -7.50 19.82
C ARG A 97 2.46 -6.99 20.98
N SER A 98 3.54 -6.29 20.66
CA SER A 98 4.43 -5.62 21.62
C SER A 98 5.30 -4.57 20.92
N SER A 99 6.20 -3.91 21.65
CA SER A 99 7.27 -3.11 21.03
C SER A 99 8.28 -3.95 20.26
N GLU A 100 8.41 -5.24 20.60
CA GLU A 100 9.30 -6.21 19.95
C GLU A 100 8.61 -6.87 18.74
N GLU A 101 7.28 -6.82 18.68
CA GLU A 101 6.46 -7.27 17.55
C GLU A 101 5.59 -6.11 17.01
N PRO A 102 6.22 -5.13 16.33
CA PRO A 102 5.52 -3.98 15.79
C PRO A 102 4.52 -4.40 14.70
N ARG A 103 3.58 -3.50 14.39
CA ARG A 103 2.69 -3.69 13.25
C ARG A 103 3.52 -3.72 11.97
N LYS A 104 3.36 -4.79 11.19
CA LYS A 104 4.01 -4.95 9.90
C LYS A 104 3.05 -4.56 8.78
N HIS A 105 3.60 -4.00 7.71
CA HIS A 105 2.90 -3.76 6.45
C HIS A 105 3.75 -4.29 5.31
N PHE A 106 3.11 -4.68 4.22
CA PHE A 106 3.82 -5.08 3.01
C PHE A 106 3.62 -4.04 1.93
N ALA A 107 4.66 -3.73 1.18
CA ALA A 107 4.58 -2.76 0.11
C ALA A 107 5.30 -3.25 -1.15
N MET A 108 4.88 -2.69 -2.27
CA MET A 108 5.55 -2.83 -3.55
C MET A 108 5.75 -1.47 -4.20
N VAL A 109 6.92 -1.29 -4.82
CA VAL A 109 7.30 -0.04 -5.50
C VAL A 109 7.70 -0.31 -6.93
N LYS A 110 7.14 0.46 -7.88
CA LYS A 110 7.55 0.42 -9.28
C LYS A 110 8.91 1.10 -9.41
N ARG A 111 9.98 0.33 -9.24
CA ARG A 111 11.37 0.77 -9.31
C ARG A 111 11.84 1.07 -10.73
N GLY A 112 11.35 0.38 -11.75
CA GLY A 112 11.84 0.55 -13.14
C GLY A 112 13.20 -0.10 -13.43
N ALA A 113 13.89 0.38 -14.47
CA ALA A 113 15.24 -0.04 -14.90
C ALA A 113 15.56 -1.55 -14.84
N ASN A 114 14.64 -2.41 -15.32
CA ASN A 114 14.78 -3.87 -15.32
C ASN A 114 15.03 -4.52 -13.95
N PHE A 115 14.79 -3.83 -12.84
CA PHE A 115 14.83 -4.47 -11.53
C PHE A 115 13.88 -5.67 -11.50
N ASN A 116 14.24 -6.76 -10.81
CA ASN A 116 13.41 -7.96 -10.75
C ASN A 116 13.05 -8.55 -12.14
N ALA A 117 14.00 -8.53 -13.08
CA ALA A 117 13.78 -8.91 -14.50
C ALA A 117 13.24 -10.33 -14.71
N LEU A 118 13.57 -11.26 -13.81
CA LEU A 118 13.13 -12.67 -13.82
C LEU A 118 11.88 -12.91 -12.96
N GLY A 119 11.35 -11.86 -12.32
CA GLY A 119 10.18 -11.90 -11.46
C GLY A 119 9.12 -10.89 -11.88
N ALA A 120 8.59 -10.14 -10.92
CA ALA A 120 7.75 -8.98 -11.18
C ALA A 120 8.59 -7.82 -11.72
N ARG A 121 8.80 -7.81 -13.04
CA ARG A 121 9.70 -6.86 -13.70
C ARG A 121 9.36 -5.40 -13.36
N GLY A 122 10.40 -4.69 -12.94
CA GLY A 122 10.35 -3.30 -12.54
C GLY A 122 9.79 -3.08 -11.13
N TRP A 123 9.46 -4.11 -10.36
CA TRP A 123 8.91 -4.01 -9.01
C TRP A 123 9.86 -4.51 -7.94
N GLU A 124 9.88 -3.79 -6.82
CA GLU A 124 10.61 -4.13 -5.61
C GLU A 124 9.64 -4.33 -4.44
N TRP A 125 9.92 -5.35 -3.62
CA TRP A 125 9.11 -5.73 -2.46
C TRP A 125 9.68 -5.15 -1.18
N PHE A 126 8.82 -4.88 -0.21
CA PHE A 126 9.17 -4.31 1.09
C PHE A 126 8.34 -4.94 2.20
N GLU A 127 8.98 -5.21 3.33
CA GLU A 127 8.30 -5.24 4.63
C GLU A 127 8.61 -3.94 5.36
N LEU A 128 7.55 -3.33 5.86
CA LEU A 128 7.59 -2.11 6.63
C LEU A 128 7.19 -2.42 8.07
N VAL A 129 7.81 -1.73 9.02
CA VAL A 129 7.44 -1.80 10.43
C VAL A 129 7.00 -0.42 10.88
N GLU A 130 5.84 -0.35 11.53
CA GLU A 130 5.29 0.87 12.08
C GLU A 130 5.54 0.92 13.58
N GLY A 131 6.21 1.98 14.03
CA GLY A 131 6.53 2.21 15.43
C GLY A 131 6.32 3.68 15.84
N PRO A 132 6.77 4.08 17.04
CA PRO A 132 6.53 5.43 17.58
C PRO A 132 7.11 6.58 16.73
N ARG A 133 8.11 6.28 15.88
CA ARG A 133 8.77 7.27 15.00
C ARG A 133 8.23 7.25 13.56
N GLY A 134 7.13 6.55 13.32
CA GLY A 134 6.55 6.36 12.00
C GLY A 134 6.95 5.02 11.37
N VAL A 135 6.96 4.99 10.05
CA VAL A 135 7.21 3.78 9.26
C VAL A 135 8.71 3.62 8.96
N ALA A 136 9.26 2.43 9.21
CA ALA A 136 10.61 2.06 8.79
C ALA A 136 10.58 0.89 7.80
N ILE A 137 11.63 0.78 6.99
CA ILE A 137 11.83 -0.39 6.12
C ILE A 137 12.52 -1.45 6.97
N ASN A 138 11.87 -2.60 7.19
CA ASN A 138 12.52 -3.75 7.80
C ASN A 138 13.43 -4.45 6.78
N TRP A 139 12.87 -4.76 5.62
CA TRP A 139 13.64 -5.27 4.48
C TRP A 139 13.04 -4.80 3.15
N ARG A 140 13.85 -4.91 2.09
CA ARG A 140 13.44 -4.64 0.71
C ARG A 140 14.22 -5.51 -0.28
N GLY A 141 13.66 -5.77 -1.45
CA GLY A 141 14.39 -6.42 -2.54
C GLY A 141 13.53 -7.29 -3.47
N LEU A 142 14.12 -8.37 -3.98
CA LEU A 142 13.45 -9.36 -4.84
C LEU A 142 12.57 -10.35 -4.06
N GLY A 143 12.71 -10.36 -2.74
CA GLY A 143 11.98 -11.16 -1.76
C GLY A 143 12.52 -10.85 -0.36
N ALA A 144 11.99 -11.53 0.66
CA ALA A 144 12.56 -11.46 2.00
C ALA A 144 14.00 -12.05 1.99
N PRO A 145 14.97 -11.43 2.69
CA PRO A 145 16.31 -11.99 2.84
C PRO A 145 16.31 -13.23 3.77
N ASP A 146 17.40 -14.01 3.75
CA ASP A 146 17.53 -15.21 4.59
C ASP A 146 17.30 -14.89 6.08
N GLY A 147 16.43 -15.66 6.72
CA GLY A 147 16.05 -15.48 8.13
C GLY A 147 14.90 -14.49 8.37
N GLU A 148 14.49 -13.74 7.34
CA GLU A 148 13.25 -12.96 7.34
C GLU A 148 12.15 -13.72 6.59
N GLY A 149 10.89 -13.31 6.78
CA GLY A 149 9.75 -13.91 6.11
C GLY A 149 8.72 -12.87 5.64
N TYR A 150 7.70 -13.36 4.93
CA TYR A 150 6.51 -12.60 4.58
C TYR A 150 5.30 -13.24 5.28
N GLY A 151 4.69 -12.55 6.25
CA GLY A 151 3.55 -13.09 7.01
C GLY A 151 3.86 -14.30 7.89
N GLY A 152 5.11 -14.80 7.89
CA GLY A 152 5.49 -16.07 8.49
C GLY A 152 6.12 -17.04 7.48
N ASP A 153 5.93 -16.84 6.17
CA ASP A 153 6.51 -17.67 5.10
C ASP A 153 8.03 -17.47 5.00
N PRO A 154 8.84 -18.49 5.33
CA PRO A 154 10.30 -18.41 5.32
C PRO A 154 10.89 -18.41 3.89
N LEU A 155 10.09 -18.74 2.87
CA LEU A 155 10.52 -18.66 1.47
C LEU A 155 10.25 -17.28 0.88
N GLY A 156 9.36 -16.48 1.49
CA GLY A 156 9.16 -15.07 1.18
C GLY A 156 8.88 -14.76 -0.31
N THR A 157 8.28 -15.70 -1.05
CA THR A 157 8.25 -15.64 -2.53
C THR A 157 7.16 -14.73 -3.08
N CYS A 158 7.35 -13.41 -3.01
CA CYS A 158 6.40 -12.43 -3.57
C CYS A 158 6.20 -12.63 -5.09
N ASN A 159 7.26 -13.02 -5.80
CA ASN A 159 7.26 -13.17 -7.25
C ASN A 159 6.36 -14.32 -7.76
N SER A 160 6.24 -15.43 -7.03
CA SER A 160 5.52 -16.63 -7.52
C SER A 160 4.04 -16.31 -7.76
N CYS A 161 3.40 -15.59 -6.84
CA CYS A 161 2.02 -15.16 -6.99
C CYS A 161 1.87 -13.95 -7.92
N HIS A 162 2.73 -12.95 -7.78
CA HIS A 162 2.60 -11.71 -8.55
C HIS A 162 2.91 -11.88 -10.04
N GLN A 163 3.72 -12.87 -10.43
CA GLN A 163 3.92 -13.23 -11.84
C GLN A 163 2.62 -13.66 -12.54
N MET A 164 1.67 -14.24 -11.80
CA MET A 164 0.36 -14.60 -12.37
C MET A 164 -0.44 -13.37 -12.81
N ALA A 165 -0.13 -12.19 -12.25
CA ALA A 165 -0.73 -10.92 -12.61
C ALA A 165 0.09 -10.11 -13.62
N ALA A 166 0.94 -10.74 -14.44
CA ALA A 166 1.75 -10.04 -15.45
C ALA A 166 0.92 -9.16 -16.41
N GLY A 167 -0.31 -9.57 -16.74
CA GLY A 167 -1.24 -8.77 -17.55
C GLY A 167 -1.76 -7.49 -16.86
N ASN A 168 -1.59 -7.38 -15.54
CA ASN A 168 -1.89 -6.19 -14.75
C ASN A 168 -0.62 -5.59 -14.13
N ASP A 169 0.49 -5.66 -14.88
CA ASP A 169 1.81 -5.19 -14.46
C ASP A 169 2.20 -5.69 -13.06
N PHE A 170 1.97 -6.98 -12.82
CA PHE A 170 2.29 -7.71 -11.59
C PHE A 170 1.55 -7.25 -10.33
N VAL A 171 0.53 -6.40 -10.45
CA VAL A 171 -0.35 -6.04 -9.33
C VAL A 171 -1.49 -7.05 -9.23
N LEU A 172 -1.45 -7.90 -8.20
CA LEU A 172 -2.45 -8.94 -7.97
C LEU A 172 -3.63 -8.40 -7.13
N SER A 173 -4.51 -7.61 -7.77
CA SER A 173 -5.70 -7.05 -7.13
C SER A 173 -6.78 -6.72 -8.15
N GLU A 174 -8.01 -7.18 -7.91
CA GLU A 174 -9.19 -6.84 -8.74
C GLU A 174 -9.65 -5.40 -8.53
N ALA A 175 -9.36 -4.82 -7.36
CA ALA A 175 -9.70 -3.43 -7.06
C ALA A 175 -8.73 -2.44 -7.73
N LEU A 176 -7.58 -2.92 -8.21
CA LEU A 176 -6.51 -2.12 -8.79
C LEU A 176 -6.06 -2.70 -10.14
N THR A 177 -6.96 -2.63 -11.11
CA THR A 177 -6.76 -3.17 -12.46
C THR A 177 -6.50 -2.05 -13.47
N LEU A 178 -5.42 -2.20 -14.22
CA LEU A 178 -5.14 -1.49 -15.45
C LEU A 178 -6.20 -1.85 -16.51
N ARG A 179 -6.49 -0.92 -17.39
CA ARG A 179 -7.50 -1.05 -18.45
C ARG A 179 -6.93 -0.61 -19.78
#